data_AF-A0A8T7BZR4-F1
#
_entry.id   AF-A0A8T7BZR4-F1
#
_cell.length_a   1.000
_cell.length_b   1.000
_cell.length_c   1.000
_cell.angle_alpha   90.00
_cell.angle_beta   90.00
_cell.angle_gamma   90.00
#
_symmetry.space_group_name_H-M   'P 1'
#
loop_
_entity.id
_entity.type
_entity.pdbx_description
1 polymer ?
#
loop_
_entity_poly.entity_id
_entity_poly.type
_entity_poly.pdbx_seq_one_letter_code
_entity_poly.pdbx_strand_id
1 'polypeptide(L)'
;MKVQQSGFTLIELVVVISILGILAAVAIPRIIDLSDEAGRASIENIAGSISSASSLNNAVDLLNESGISTDPFQTVNACTLAQVNVLLTNPLDPTEFTVAGAATIADKATETCTLTRTSSGDTANFVLIGAT
;
A
#
# COMPACT_ATOMS: atom_id res chain seq x y z
N MET A 1 35.04 -31.74 -38.85
CA MET A 1 33.65 -32.09 -39.21
C MET A 1 32.85 -30.79 -39.27
N LYS A 2 32.21 -30.49 -40.40
CA LYS A 2 31.40 -29.27 -40.60
C LYS A 2 29.99 -29.58 -40.06
N VAL A 3 29.58 -28.94 -38.98
CA VAL A 3 28.22 -29.07 -38.45
C VAL A 3 27.27 -28.40 -39.45
N GLN A 4 26.29 -29.15 -39.97
CA GLN A 4 25.24 -28.58 -40.82
C GLN A 4 24.28 -27.78 -39.94
N GLN A 5 24.07 -26.50 -40.23
CA GLN A 5 23.00 -25.74 -39.60
C GLN A 5 21.66 -26.23 -40.17
N SER A 6 20.90 -26.95 -39.36
CA SER A 6 19.48 -27.22 -39.61
C SER A 6 18.73 -25.90 -39.43
N GLY A 7 18.27 -25.30 -40.53
CA GLY A 7 17.36 -24.16 -40.47
C GLY A 7 16.01 -24.56 -39.89
N PHE A 8 15.35 -23.64 -39.20
CA PHE A 8 13.98 -23.80 -38.70
C PHE A 8 13.00 -23.75 -39.88
N THR A 9 11.97 -24.62 -39.91
CA THR A 9 11.01 -24.60 -41.02
C THR A 9 9.97 -23.48 -40.82
N LEU A 10 9.46 -22.92 -41.92
CA LEU A 10 8.44 -21.84 -41.84
C LEU A 10 7.19 -22.29 -41.08
N ILE A 11 6.78 -23.55 -41.24
CA ILE A 11 5.61 -24.09 -40.54
C ILE A 11 5.84 -24.18 -39.03
N GLU A 12 7.05 -24.51 -38.61
CA GLU A 12 7.45 -24.58 -37.20
C GLU A 12 7.36 -23.20 -36.55
N LEU A 13 7.81 -22.16 -37.25
CA LEU A 13 7.68 -20.78 -36.76
C LEU A 13 6.20 -20.38 -36.62
N VAL A 14 5.37 -20.70 -37.60
CA VAL A 14 3.94 -20.36 -37.60
C VAL A 14 3.17 -21.08 -36.49
N VAL A 15 3.47 -22.36 -36.23
CA VAL A 15 2.84 -23.12 -35.15
C VAL A 15 3.28 -22.59 -33.77
N VAL A 16 4.54 -22.19 -33.61
CA VAL A 16 5.01 -21.63 -32.33
C VAL A 16 4.30 -20.32 -32.00
N ILE A 17 4.25 -19.37 -32.95
CA ILE A 17 3.58 -18.09 -32.70
C ILE A 17 2.07 -18.25 -32.51
N SER A 18 1.44 -19.25 -33.14
CA SER A 18 0.01 -19.50 -32.96
C SER A 18 -0.30 -20.07 -31.58
N ILE A 19 0.53 -20.99 -31.07
CA ILE A 19 0.43 -21.48 -29.68
C ILE A 19 0.66 -20.36 -28.68
N LEU A 20 1.72 -19.55 -28.86
CA LEU A 20 1.98 -18.39 -28.00
C LEU A 20 0.83 -17.38 -28.03
N GLY A 21 0.20 -17.17 -29.19
CA GLY A 21 -0.98 -16.31 -29.34
C GLY A 21 -2.18 -16.79 -28.51
N ILE A 22 -2.49 -18.09 -28.55
CA ILE A 22 -3.59 -18.68 -27.76
C ILE A 22 -3.29 -18.59 -26.26
N LEU A 23 -2.06 -18.91 -25.85
CA LEU A 23 -1.65 -18.82 -24.45
C LEU A 23 -1.72 -17.38 -23.94
N ALA A 24 -1.25 -16.41 -24.72
CA ALA A 24 -1.32 -14.99 -24.37
C ALA A 24 -2.77 -14.50 -24.24
N ALA A 25 -3.65 -14.90 -25.15
CA ALA A 25 -5.07 -14.50 -25.12
C ALA A 25 -5.79 -14.93 -23.84
N VAL A 26 -5.42 -16.07 -23.26
CA VAL A 26 -6.01 -16.57 -22.00
C VAL A 26 -5.28 -16.02 -20.77
N ALA A 27 -3.96 -15.81 -20.84
CA ALA A 27 -3.16 -15.38 -19.70
C ALA A 27 -3.27 -13.88 -19.38
N ILE A 28 -3.33 -13.02 -20.41
CA ILE A 28 -3.31 -11.55 -20.22
C ILE A 28 -4.46 -11.05 -19.34
N PRO A 29 -5.74 -11.45 -19.56
CA PRO A 29 -6.84 -10.96 -18.73
C PRO A 29 -6.64 -11.25 -17.24
N ARG A 30 -6.21 -12.47 -16.92
CA ARG A 30 -5.94 -12.88 -15.52
C ARG A 30 -4.80 -12.11 -14.87
N ILE A 31 -3.76 -11.79 -15.63
CA ILE A 31 -2.61 -11.04 -15.09
C ILE A 31 -3.04 -9.61 -14.73
N ILE A 32 -3.93 -8.99 -15.52
CA ILE A 32 -4.47 -7.67 -15.23
C ILE A 32 -5.29 -7.70 -13.94
N ASP A 33 -6.24 -8.64 -13.83
CA ASP A 33 -7.07 -8.78 -12.63
C ASP A 33 -6.22 -9.00 -11.35
N LEU A 34 -5.17 -9.81 -11.45
CA LEU A 34 -4.25 -10.05 -10.32
C LEU A 34 -3.43 -8.81 -9.96
N SER A 35 -3.08 -7.98 -10.94
CA SER A 35 -2.32 -6.75 -10.71
C SER A 35 -3.18 -5.72 -9.98
N ASP A 36 -4.45 -5.61 -10.35
CA ASP A 36 -5.41 -4.72 -9.69
C ASP A 36 -5.66 -5.18 -8.24
N GLU A 37 -5.90 -6.48 -8.03
CA GLU A 37 -6.09 -7.02 -6.68
C GLU A 37 -4.83 -6.88 -5.82
N ALA A 38 -3.63 -7.06 -6.39
CA ALA A 38 -2.37 -6.81 -5.69
C ALA A 38 -2.23 -5.33 -5.31
N GLY A 39 -2.67 -4.41 -6.18
CA GLY A 39 -2.72 -2.98 -5.90
C GLY A 39 -3.60 -2.65 -4.71
N ARG A 40 -4.80 -3.25 -4.64
CA ARG A 40 -5.76 -3.09 -3.55
C ARG A 40 -5.26 -3.70 -2.24
N ALA A 41 -4.76 -4.93 -2.28
CA ALA A 41 -4.16 -5.56 -1.12
C ALA A 41 -2.96 -4.75 -0.58
N SER A 42 -2.14 -4.18 -1.45
CA SER A 42 -1.01 -3.33 -1.05
C SER A 42 -1.45 -2.08 -0.27
N ILE A 43 -2.48 -1.37 -0.73
CA ILE A 43 -2.96 -0.18 -0.01
C ILE A 43 -3.62 -0.55 1.33
N GLU A 44 -4.33 -1.68 1.40
CA GLU A 44 -4.89 -2.21 2.64
C GLU A 44 -3.79 -2.58 3.65
N ASN A 45 -2.68 -3.17 3.19
CA ASN A 45 -1.51 -3.46 4.04
C ASN A 45 -0.87 -2.18 4.60
N ILE A 46 -0.75 -1.13 3.78
CA ILE A 46 -0.24 0.17 4.24
C ILE A 46 -1.20 0.77 5.27
N ALA A 47 -2.51 0.78 5.00
CA ALA A 47 -3.54 1.24 5.93
C ALA A 47 -3.52 0.50 7.29
N GLY A 48 -3.36 -0.82 7.27
CA GLY A 48 -3.19 -1.63 8.49
C GLY A 48 -1.91 -1.29 9.26
N SER A 49 -0.82 -1.03 8.54
CA SER A 49 0.46 -0.62 9.13
C SER A 49 0.35 0.74 9.83
N ILE A 50 -0.35 1.70 9.23
CA ILE A 50 -0.62 3.01 9.84
C ILE A 50 -1.46 2.87 11.11
N SER A 51 -2.51 2.04 11.06
CA SER A 51 -3.37 1.79 12.24
C SER A 51 -2.58 1.20 13.41
N SER A 52 -1.66 0.30 13.09
CA SER A 52 -0.75 -0.32 14.07
C SER A 52 0.21 0.71 14.66
N ALA A 53 0.82 1.55 13.82
CA ALA A 53 1.71 2.62 14.26
C ALA A 53 1.01 3.64 15.17
N SER A 54 -0.23 4.03 14.82
CA SER A 54 -1.04 4.93 15.65
C SER A 54 -1.38 4.31 17.02
N SER A 55 -1.70 3.01 17.05
CA SER A 55 -1.97 2.29 18.29
C SER A 55 -0.74 2.21 19.20
N LEU A 56 0.45 2.00 18.62
CA LEU A 56 1.71 2.01 19.36
C LEU A 56 2.04 3.40 19.91
N ASN A 57 1.85 4.44 19.10
CA ASN A 57 2.05 5.83 19.51
C ASN A 57 1.16 6.20 20.70
N ASN A 58 -0.13 5.87 20.62
CA ASN A 58 -1.08 6.05 21.71
C ASN A 58 -0.70 5.23 22.97
N ALA A 59 -0.15 4.02 22.81
CA ALA A 59 0.32 3.25 23.95
C ALA A 59 1.49 3.93 24.68
N VAL A 60 2.44 4.52 23.94
CA VAL A 60 3.55 5.29 24.54
C VAL A 60 3.02 6.52 25.27
N ASP A 61 2.07 7.22 24.66
CA ASP A 61 1.40 8.38 25.27
C ASP A 61 0.72 8.03 26.61
N LEU A 62 -0.10 6.97 26.65
CA LEU A 62 -0.72 6.47 27.88
C LEU A 62 0.29 6.06 28.97
N LEU A 63 1.44 5.51 28.57
CA LEU A 63 2.53 5.15 29.51
C LEU A 63 3.22 6.40 30.08
N ASN A 64 3.37 7.45 29.27
CA ASN A 64 3.92 8.73 29.70
C ASN A 64 2.98 9.45 30.68
N GLU A 65 1.67 9.47 30.40
CA GLU A 65 0.65 10.02 31.31
C GLU A 65 0.63 9.27 32.66
N SER A 66 0.91 7.96 32.62
CA SER A 66 1.00 7.11 33.81
C SER A 66 2.35 7.23 34.55
N GLY A 67 3.32 7.99 34.02
CA GLY A 67 4.66 8.14 34.58
C GLY A 67 5.54 6.88 34.50
N ILE A 68 5.20 5.94 33.62
CA ILE A 68 5.91 4.65 33.44
C ILE A 68 7.02 4.76 32.39
N SER A 69 6.81 5.58 31.36
CA SER A 69 7.80 5.85 30.31
C SER A 69 8.06 7.35 30.18
N THR A 70 9.16 7.68 29.49
CA THR A 70 9.48 9.02 29.01
C THR A 70 9.81 9.01 27.52
N ASP A 71 9.49 7.91 26.83
CA ASP A 71 9.77 7.77 25.40
C ASP A 71 8.94 8.78 24.61
N PRO A 72 9.51 9.42 23.58
CA PRO A 72 8.80 10.42 22.81
C PRO A 72 7.66 9.77 22.00
N PHE A 73 6.47 10.33 22.12
CA PHE A 73 5.35 10.06 21.21
C PHE A 73 5.21 11.21 20.20
N GLN A 74 4.47 10.96 19.14
CA GLN A 74 4.14 11.94 18.11
C GLN A 74 2.72 12.47 18.33
N THR A 75 2.56 13.79 18.23
CA THR A 75 1.23 14.40 18.23
C THR A 75 0.46 14.01 16.97
N VAL A 76 -0.75 13.51 17.16
CA VAL A 76 -1.70 13.13 16.11
C VAL A 76 -3.03 13.81 16.39
N ASN A 77 -3.44 14.75 15.55
CA ASN A 77 -4.66 15.53 15.78
C ASN A 77 -5.53 15.73 14.52
N ALA A 78 -5.18 15.12 13.38
CA ALA A 78 -5.95 15.22 12.14
C ALA A 78 -5.63 14.08 11.18
N CYS A 79 -6.60 13.71 10.34
CA CYS A 79 -6.40 12.80 9.21
C CYS A 79 -5.67 13.52 8.07
N THR A 80 -4.36 13.71 8.19
CA THR A 80 -3.54 14.30 7.13
C THR A 80 -2.29 13.48 6.86
N LEU A 81 -1.74 13.59 5.65
CA LEU A 81 -0.53 12.87 5.28
C LEU A 81 0.66 13.24 6.17
N ALA A 82 0.74 14.50 6.62
CA ALA A 82 1.79 14.95 7.54
C ALA A 82 1.72 14.21 8.88
N GLN A 83 0.52 14.01 9.42
CA GLN A 83 0.31 13.30 10.69
C GLN A 83 0.55 11.80 10.56
N VAL A 84 0.29 11.21 9.39
CA VAL A 84 0.65 9.82 9.12
C VAL A 84 2.15 9.65 8.96
N ASN A 85 2.83 10.56 8.25
CA ASN A 85 4.26 10.45 7.97
C ASN A 85 5.15 10.57 9.22
N VAL A 86 4.68 11.22 10.30
CA VAL A 86 5.42 11.23 11.57
C VAL A 86 5.35 9.89 12.32
N LEU A 87 4.33 9.06 12.04
CA LEU A 87 4.15 7.75 12.68
C LEU A 87 4.95 6.63 12.00
N LEU A 88 5.42 6.86 10.77
CA LEU A 88 6.11 5.87 9.96
C LEU A 88 7.61 6.14 9.92
N THR A 89 8.42 5.08 9.97
CA THR A 89 9.88 5.20 9.77
C THR A 89 10.22 5.60 8.33
N ASN A 90 9.41 5.13 7.37
CA ASN A 90 9.51 5.48 5.97
C ASN A 90 8.26 6.27 5.58
N PRO A 91 8.39 7.59 5.34
CA PRO A 91 7.24 8.42 5.01
C PRO A 91 6.65 8.02 3.65
N LEU A 92 5.33 8.17 3.53
CA LEU A 92 4.63 8.01 2.26
C LEU A 92 4.94 9.19 1.34
N ASP A 93 5.11 8.89 0.04
CA ASP A 93 5.32 9.90 -0.99
C ASP A 93 4.01 10.70 -1.21
N PRO A 94 4.03 12.03 -1.06
CA PRO A 94 2.85 12.88 -1.25
C PRO A 94 2.34 12.93 -2.70
N THR A 95 3.15 12.51 -3.67
CA THR A 95 2.72 12.42 -5.07
C THR A 95 1.93 11.15 -5.35
N GLU A 96 2.17 10.09 -4.59
CA GLU A 96 1.52 8.78 -4.75
C GLU A 96 0.33 8.60 -3.81
N PHE A 97 0.38 9.15 -2.59
CA PHE A 97 -0.64 8.93 -1.56
C PHE A 97 -1.24 10.23 -1.03
N THR A 98 -2.55 10.18 -0.79
CA THR A 98 -3.28 11.24 -0.08
C THR A 98 -4.05 10.63 1.09
N VAL A 99 -4.21 11.42 2.16
CA VAL A 99 -4.98 11.04 3.34
C VAL A 99 -6.08 12.07 3.55
N ALA A 100 -7.29 11.59 3.78
CA ALA A 100 -8.47 12.41 4.07
C ALA A 100 -9.24 11.84 5.27
N GLY A 101 -10.03 12.68 5.93
CA GLY A 101 -10.87 12.29 7.05
C GLY A 101 -11.13 13.45 8.00
N ALA A 102 -11.22 13.15 9.31
CA ALA A 102 -11.44 14.14 10.34
C ALA A 102 -10.39 15.26 10.34
N ALA A 103 -10.86 16.51 10.34
CA ALA A 103 -9.99 17.70 10.42
C ALA A 103 -9.40 17.90 11.82
N THR A 104 -10.06 17.34 12.84
CA THR A 104 -9.62 17.35 14.23
C THR A 104 -9.91 16.00 14.85
N ILE A 105 -8.91 15.42 15.51
CA ILE A 105 -9.00 14.20 16.31
C ILE A 105 -8.70 14.64 17.74
N ALA A 106 -9.67 14.43 18.63
CA ALA A 106 -9.48 14.75 20.05
C ALA A 106 -8.51 13.76 20.71
N ASP A 107 -7.92 14.15 21.84
CA ASP A 107 -7.00 13.27 22.56
C ASP A 107 -7.65 11.93 22.91
N LYS A 108 -6.93 10.84 22.63
CA LYS A 108 -7.36 9.44 22.74
C LYS A 108 -8.62 9.07 21.93
N ALA A 109 -9.17 9.99 21.14
CA ALA A 109 -10.30 9.71 20.28
C ALA A 109 -9.85 8.88 19.08
N THR A 110 -10.69 7.93 18.70
CA THR A 110 -10.43 7.04 17.57
C THR A 110 -11.23 7.50 16.36
N GLU A 111 -10.55 7.79 15.27
CA GLU A 111 -11.15 8.29 14.03
C GLU A 111 -10.75 7.42 12.84
N THR A 112 -11.67 7.24 11.91
CA THR A 112 -11.40 6.53 10.64
C THR A 112 -10.95 7.54 9.59
N CYS A 113 -9.74 7.34 9.07
CA CYS A 113 -9.19 8.10 7.96
C CYS A 113 -9.15 7.22 6.70
N THR A 114 -9.15 7.85 5.54
CA THR A 114 -9.05 7.18 4.24
C THR A 114 -7.72 7.51 3.59
N LEU A 115 -6.99 6.45 3.22
CA LEU A 115 -5.79 6.51 2.39
C LEU A 115 -6.22 6.30 0.94
N THR A 116 -5.72 7.14 0.03
CA THR A 116 -6.00 7.04 -1.40
C THR A 116 -4.69 7.02 -2.17
N ARG A 117 -4.53 6.07 -3.09
CA ARG A 117 -3.43 6.06 -4.06
C ARG A 117 -3.82 6.89 -5.28
N THR A 118 -3.06 7.93 -5.59
CA THR A 118 -3.36 8.90 -6.64
C THR A 118 -3.30 8.31 -8.06
N SER A 119 -2.46 7.30 -8.29
CA SER A 119 -2.24 6.70 -9.61
C SER A 119 -3.36 5.76 -10.06
N SER A 120 -3.95 4.99 -9.13
CA SER A 120 -5.02 4.03 -9.41
C SER A 120 -6.40 4.47 -8.91
N GLY A 121 -6.45 5.42 -7.97
CA GLY A 121 -7.69 5.79 -7.28
C GLY A 121 -8.14 4.78 -6.21
N ASP A 122 -7.33 3.76 -5.92
CA ASP A 122 -7.63 2.80 -4.87
C ASP A 122 -7.67 3.49 -3.52
N THR A 123 -8.60 3.06 -2.67
CA THR A 123 -8.76 3.60 -1.31
C THR A 123 -8.76 2.49 -0.28
N ALA A 124 -8.23 2.77 0.91
CA ALA A 124 -8.31 1.90 2.07
C ALA A 124 -8.54 2.74 3.33
N ASN A 125 -9.38 2.23 4.22
CA ASN A 125 -9.63 2.88 5.51
C ASN A 125 -8.64 2.39 6.56
N PHE A 126 -8.17 3.32 7.39
CA PHE A 126 -7.32 3.05 8.53
C PHE A 126 -7.80 3.86 9.73
N VAL A 127 -7.33 3.46 10.90
CA VAL A 127 -7.72 4.10 12.16
C VAL A 127 -6.55 4.93 12.68
N LEU A 128 -6.83 6.18 13.04
CA LEU A 128 -5.93 7.00 13.85
C LEU A 128 -6.53 7.22 15.23
N ILE A 129 -5.65 7.23 16.22
CA ILE A 129 -5.96 7.59 17.60
C ILE A 129 -5.27 8.92 17.88
N GLY A 130 -6.04 9.88 18.40
CA GLY A 130 -5.53 11.19 18.76
C GLY A 130 -4.55 11.09 19.92
N ALA A 131 -3.48 11.87 19.85
CA ALA A 131 -2.48 12.00 20.90
C ALA A 131 -2.01 13.46 20.90
N THR A 132 -2.17 14.18 22.02
CA THR A 132 -1.86 15.61 22.11
C THR A 132 -1.00 15.97 23.29
#